data_AF-A0A0Q4SCT6-F1
#
_entry.id   AF-A0A0Q4SCT6-F1
#
_cell.length_a   1.000
_cell.length_b   1.000
_cell.length_c   1.000
_cell.angle_alpha   90.00
_cell.angle_beta   90.00
_cell.angle_gamma   90.00
#
_symmetry.space_group_name_H-M   'P 1'
#
loop_
_entity.id
_entity.type
_entity.pdbx_description
1 polymer ?
#
loop_
_entity_poly.entity_id
_entity_poly.type
_entity_poly.pdbx_seq_one_letter_code
_entity_poly.pdbx_strand_id
1 'polypeptide(L)'
;MDTALQNDSLNQSVISHQIVFTIGKRTETDINSNLDESKFQEAKNKGRKQGNDILKQLFDKIEYGKIESHFNTERLNSKNLNSVREKIINLYYQREIITDEVVKLSEKHKTLNGQYLKTKNSIFRFLYKKKLLRLTEELEESRIALEAVKRAQTESYLNIRYEFETVEFKEKYSDLISSFTSLKNSDKVWDMTYSEANTDTKAAAQTSMHRNEVAFSIESIPAIKTDEKSFYFENYNGGDFYFYPSFIIYFKTKDDIAVLDYSDLQLHYSEARFLEESKNIQTDTEIVGETWYRVNRDGSPDKRFVNNYKIPIVLYGSIHIKTESGINELYYISDFQKAKHFCEQYKLYQSML
;
A
#
# COMPACT_ATOMS: atom_id res chain seq x y z
N MET A 1 10.17 -44.26 0.64
CA MET A 1 10.18 -43.99 -0.82
C MET A 1 9.05 -43.05 -1.23
N ASP A 2 7.93 -43.01 -0.49
CA ASP A 2 6.80 -42.11 -0.78
C ASP A 2 7.02 -40.62 -0.42
N THR A 3 7.88 -40.29 0.55
CA THR A 3 8.16 -38.90 0.94
C THR A 3 8.96 -38.10 -0.11
N ALA A 4 9.71 -38.78 -0.97
CA ALA A 4 10.47 -38.14 -2.05
C ALA A 4 9.58 -37.83 -3.27
N LEU A 5 8.60 -38.68 -3.56
CA LEU A 5 7.62 -38.49 -4.64
C LEU A 5 6.59 -37.41 -4.28
N GLN A 6 6.24 -37.26 -3.00
CA GLN A 6 5.41 -36.15 -2.53
C GLN A 6 6.11 -34.79 -2.69
N ASN A 7 7.43 -34.72 -2.42
CA ASN A 7 8.23 -33.50 -2.61
C ASN A 7 8.31 -33.04 -4.07
N ASP A 8 8.32 -33.95 -5.05
CA ASP A 8 8.31 -33.58 -6.48
C ASP A 8 6.93 -33.11 -6.97
N SER A 9 5.83 -33.65 -6.42
CA SER A 9 4.48 -33.15 -6.70
C SER A 9 4.19 -31.78 -6.05
N LEU A 10 4.90 -31.46 -4.96
CA LEU A 10 4.83 -30.19 -4.25
C LEU A 10 5.55 -29.03 -4.99
N ASN A 11 6.53 -29.35 -5.84
CA ASN A 11 7.25 -28.35 -6.65
C ASN A 11 6.39 -27.70 -7.75
N GLN A 12 5.21 -28.25 -8.06
CA GLN A 12 4.36 -27.77 -9.16
C GLN A 12 3.14 -26.94 -8.71
N SER A 13 2.82 -26.84 -7.41
CA SER A 13 1.53 -26.29 -6.98
C SER A 13 1.51 -24.81 -6.56
N VAL A 14 2.67 -24.16 -6.44
CA VAL A 14 2.71 -22.71 -6.17
C VAL A 14 2.77 -21.95 -7.50
N ILE A 15 1.60 -21.50 -7.96
CA ILE A 15 1.46 -20.79 -9.23
C ILE A 15 2.02 -19.37 -9.07
N SER A 16 3.32 -19.21 -9.30
CA SER A 16 3.87 -17.88 -9.61
C SER A 16 3.29 -17.44 -10.95
N HIS A 17 2.52 -16.35 -10.92
CA HIS A 17 1.98 -15.77 -12.14
C HIS A 17 2.98 -14.73 -12.64
N GLN A 18 3.33 -14.80 -13.92
CA GLN A 18 4.16 -13.79 -14.56
C GLN A 18 3.29 -12.89 -15.45
N ILE A 19 3.51 -11.58 -15.37
CA ILE A 19 2.97 -10.59 -16.30
C ILE A 19 4.14 -9.78 -16.84
N VAL A 20 4.13 -9.53 -18.14
CA VAL A 20 5.07 -8.62 -18.79
C VAL A 20 4.27 -7.43 -19.32
N PHE A 21 4.68 -6.22 -18.96
CA PHE A 21 4.15 -4.99 -19.52
C PHE A 21 5.16 -4.38 -20.48
N THR A 22 4.70 -3.98 -21.66
CA THR A 22 5.48 -3.15 -22.57
C THR A 22 5.04 -1.70 -22.41
N ILE A 23 5.96 -0.82 -22.03
CA ILE A 23 5.71 0.61 -21.81
C ILE A 23 6.04 1.37 -23.10
N GLY A 24 5.07 2.14 -23.61
CA GLY A 24 5.19 2.96 -24.83
C GLY A 24 4.27 2.56 -25.99
N LYS A 25 3.72 1.33 -25.97
CA LYS A 25 2.74 0.89 -26.96
C LYS A 25 1.33 1.35 -26.60
N ARG A 26 0.74 2.22 -27.43
CA ARG A 26 -0.70 2.51 -27.39
C ARG A 26 -1.50 1.25 -27.74
N THR A 27 -2.18 0.67 -26.76
CA THR A 27 -3.25 -0.31 -27.02
C THR A 27 -4.54 0.42 -27.36
N GLU A 28 -5.10 0.17 -28.53
CA GLU A 28 -6.47 0.56 -28.86
C GLU A 28 -7.44 -0.09 -27.87
N THR A 29 -8.15 0.73 -27.11
CA THR A 29 -9.15 0.31 -26.14
C THR A 29 -10.50 0.10 -26.83
N ASP A 30 -10.97 -1.14 -26.87
CA ASP A 30 -12.36 -1.46 -27.22
C ASP A 30 -13.29 -0.97 -26.08
N ILE A 31 -14.12 0.04 -26.38
CA ILE A 31 -14.91 0.77 -25.38
C ILE A 31 -16.22 0.07 -24.96
N ASN A 32 -16.61 -1.05 -25.58
CA ASN A 32 -17.92 -1.67 -25.33
C ASN A 32 -17.85 -3.05 -24.66
N SER A 33 -17.75 -3.06 -23.32
CA SER A 33 -18.23 -4.20 -22.53
C SER A 33 -18.79 -3.72 -21.19
N ASN A 34 -20.04 -4.10 -20.91
CA ASN A 34 -20.71 -3.81 -19.64
C ASN A 34 -19.95 -4.43 -18.46
N LEU A 35 -19.83 -3.65 -17.37
CA LEU A 35 -19.28 -4.08 -16.08
C LEU A 35 -20.13 -5.21 -15.48
N ASP A 36 -19.48 -6.27 -15.01
CA ASP A 36 -20.12 -7.50 -14.53
C ASP A 36 -19.61 -7.88 -13.13
N GLU A 37 -20.41 -7.56 -12.12
CA GLU A 37 -20.24 -7.90 -10.69
C GLU A 37 -19.96 -9.40 -10.48
N SER A 38 -20.41 -10.27 -11.40
CA SER A 38 -20.22 -11.72 -11.29
C SER A 38 -18.74 -12.13 -11.42
N LYS A 39 -17.95 -11.45 -12.24
CA LYS A 39 -16.52 -11.77 -12.47
C LYS A 39 -15.64 -11.44 -11.26
N PHE A 40 -16.00 -10.41 -10.50
CA PHE A 40 -15.27 -10.01 -9.28
C PHE A 40 -15.43 -11.05 -8.17
N GLN A 41 -16.67 -11.46 -7.91
CA GLN A 41 -16.94 -12.53 -6.95
C GLN A 41 -16.33 -13.86 -7.39
N GLU A 42 -16.30 -14.14 -8.69
CA GLU A 42 -15.62 -15.30 -9.25
C GLU A 42 -14.11 -15.27 -8.97
N ALA A 43 -13.42 -14.13 -9.17
CA ALA A 43 -12.00 -13.99 -8.88
C ALA A 43 -11.67 -14.17 -7.38
N LYS A 44 -12.47 -13.59 -6.48
CA LYS A 44 -12.35 -13.80 -5.02
C LYS A 44 -12.50 -15.27 -4.66
N ASN A 45 -13.55 -15.92 -5.16
CA ASN A 45 -13.83 -17.33 -4.90
C ASN A 45 -12.74 -18.23 -5.47
N LYS A 46 -12.19 -17.90 -6.64
CA LYS A 46 -11.06 -18.61 -7.26
C LYS A 46 -9.78 -18.50 -6.43
N GLY A 47 -9.44 -17.31 -5.92
CA GLY A 47 -8.26 -17.11 -5.06
C GLY A 47 -8.38 -17.89 -3.75
N ARG A 48 -9.55 -17.84 -3.10
CA ARG A 48 -9.86 -18.65 -1.90
C ARG A 48 -9.74 -20.14 -2.18
N LYS A 49 -10.30 -20.60 -3.31
CA LYS A 49 -10.23 -21.99 -3.73
C LYS A 49 -8.77 -22.42 -3.98
N GLN A 50 -7.97 -21.62 -4.67
CA GLN A 50 -6.55 -21.93 -4.92
C GLN A 50 -5.72 -21.97 -3.62
N GLY A 51 -5.97 -21.05 -2.68
CA GLY A 51 -5.35 -21.11 -1.35
C GLY A 51 -5.71 -22.40 -0.61
N ASN A 52 -7.01 -22.75 -0.59
CA ASN A 52 -7.50 -23.98 0.01
C ASN A 52 -6.98 -25.24 -0.68
N ASP A 53 -6.82 -25.23 -2.01
CA ASP A 53 -6.32 -26.37 -2.78
C ASP A 53 -4.81 -26.58 -2.52
N ILE A 54 -4.02 -25.51 -2.38
CA ILE A 54 -2.61 -25.60 -1.93
C ILE A 54 -2.55 -26.19 -0.53
N LEU A 55 -3.41 -25.71 0.40
CA LEU A 55 -3.46 -26.27 1.75
C LEU A 55 -3.91 -27.74 1.76
N LYS A 56 -4.87 -28.14 0.92
CA LYS A 56 -5.32 -29.54 0.77
C LYS A 56 -4.23 -30.45 0.19
N GLN A 57 -3.43 -29.95 -0.75
CA GLN A 57 -2.29 -30.69 -1.30
C GLN A 57 -1.15 -30.82 -0.29
N LEU A 58 -0.98 -29.84 0.58
CA LEU A 58 0.03 -29.85 1.65
C LEU A 58 -0.41 -30.69 2.86
N PHE A 59 -1.71 -30.68 3.19
CA PHE A 59 -2.28 -31.31 4.39
C PHE A 59 -3.70 -31.83 4.13
N ASP A 60 -3.94 -33.12 4.39
CA ASP A 60 -5.29 -33.67 4.40
C ASP A 60 -6.15 -33.03 5.53
N LYS A 61 -7.25 -32.35 5.14
CA LYS A 61 -8.38 -31.73 5.93
C LYS A 61 -8.16 -30.29 6.48
N ILE A 62 -9.10 -29.32 6.49
CA ILE A 62 -10.58 -29.18 6.33
C ILE A 62 -10.92 -27.70 5.93
N GLU A 63 -12.11 -27.48 5.34
CA GLU A 63 -12.72 -26.17 4.95
C GLU A 63 -13.15 -25.25 6.11
N TYR A 64 -13.07 -23.93 5.86
CA TYR A 64 -13.92 -22.91 6.50
C TYR A 64 -14.41 -21.89 5.46
N GLY A 65 -15.68 -21.52 5.55
CA GLY A 65 -16.31 -20.47 4.77
C GLY A 65 -16.75 -19.28 5.63
N LYS A 66 -16.70 -18.09 5.04
CA LYS A 66 -17.52 -16.93 5.44
C LYS A 66 -17.73 -16.02 4.21
N ILE A 67 -18.97 -15.60 3.99
CA ILE A 67 -19.39 -14.62 2.98
C ILE A 67 -19.51 -13.27 3.69
N GLU A 68 -18.87 -12.24 3.16
CA GLU A 68 -19.13 -10.84 3.48
C GLU A 68 -19.20 -10.05 2.17
N SER A 69 -20.24 -9.22 2.06
CA SER A 69 -20.48 -8.26 0.98
C SER A 69 -20.16 -6.86 1.47
N HIS A 70 -19.50 -6.02 0.66
CA HIS A 70 -19.91 -4.64 0.33
C HIS A 70 -18.89 -3.91 -0.58
N PHE A 71 -19.45 -3.17 -1.57
CA PHE A 71 -19.02 -1.99 -2.38
C PHE A 71 -17.75 -1.19 -1.91
N ASN A 72 -16.92 -0.45 -2.69
CA ASN A 72 -17.02 0.20 -4.03
C ASN A 72 -15.63 0.70 -4.57
N THR A 73 -14.69 -0.17 -4.95
CA THR A 73 -13.50 0.21 -5.76
C THR A 73 -13.66 -0.09 -7.25
N GLU A 74 -14.72 -0.78 -7.64
CA GLU A 74 -14.93 -1.19 -9.03
C GLU A 74 -15.11 -0.01 -9.98
N ARG A 75 -15.72 1.09 -9.50
CA ARG A 75 -15.82 2.33 -10.27
C ARG A 75 -14.47 3.01 -10.50
N LEU A 76 -13.51 2.79 -9.60
CA LEU A 76 -12.18 3.38 -9.69
C LEU A 76 -11.32 2.65 -10.72
N ASN A 77 -11.53 1.35 -10.93
CA ASN A 77 -10.64 0.55 -11.77
C ASN A 77 -10.69 0.91 -13.26
N SER A 78 -9.51 1.07 -13.86
CA SER A 78 -9.38 1.31 -15.29
C SER A 78 -9.69 0.05 -16.09
N LYS A 79 -10.52 0.21 -17.13
CA LYS A 79 -11.11 -0.91 -17.88
C LYS A 79 -10.07 -1.82 -18.54
N ASN A 80 -8.99 -1.25 -19.05
CA ASN A 80 -7.87 -1.97 -19.68
C ASN A 80 -7.06 -2.84 -18.70
N LEU A 81 -7.24 -2.65 -17.37
CA LEU A 81 -6.45 -3.31 -16.34
C LEU A 81 -7.24 -4.35 -15.52
N ASN A 82 -8.46 -4.71 -15.95
CA ASN A 82 -9.30 -5.71 -15.28
C ASN A 82 -8.58 -7.05 -15.02
N SER A 83 -7.89 -7.60 -16.02
CA SER A 83 -7.18 -8.88 -15.87
C SER A 83 -6.00 -8.80 -14.89
N VAL A 84 -5.40 -7.61 -14.76
CA VAL A 84 -4.29 -7.34 -13.83
C VAL A 84 -4.84 -7.27 -12.41
N ARG A 85 -5.93 -6.51 -12.23
CA ARG A 85 -6.67 -6.41 -10.97
C ARG A 85 -7.11 -7.78 -10.47
N GLU A 86 -7.72 -8.60 -11.33
CA GLU A 86 -8.18 -9.96 -10.96
C GLU A 86 -7.04 -10.85 -10.45
N LYS A 87 -5.86 -10.81 -11.10
CA LYS A 87 -4.68 -11.56 -10.67
C LYS A 87 -4.14 -11.07 -9.32
N ILE A 88 -4.09 -9.75 -9.11
CA ILE A 88 -3.63 -9.16 -7.84
C ILE A 88 -4.57 -9.55 -6.70
N ILE A 89 -5.89 -9.42 -6.91
CA ILE A 89 -6.91 -9.78 -5.92
C ILE A 89 -6.84 -11.27 -5.58
N ASN A 90 -6.79 -12.12 -6.60
CA ASN A 90 -6.70 -13.57 -6.42
C ASN A 90 -5.49 -13.96 -5.55
N LEU A 91 -4.32 -13.42 -5.90
CA LEU A 91 -3.09 -13.66 -5.16
C LEU A 91 -3.18 -13.16 -3.72
N TYR A 92 -3.81 -12.01 -3.50
CA TYR A 92 -3.95 -11.46 -2.16
C TYR A 92 -4.74 -12.41 -1.24
N TYR A 93 -5.92 -12.89 -1.67
CA TYR A 93 -6.71 -13.83 -0.88
C TYR A 93 -6.03 -15.19 -0.71
N GLN A 94 -5.30 -15.65 -1.73
CA GLN A 94 -4.48 -16.86 -1.60
C GLN A 94 -3.43 -16.70 -0.49
N ARG A 95 -2.72 -15.57 -0.47
CA ARG A 95 -1.70 -15.27 0.55
C ARG A 95 -2.28 -15.06 1.94
N GLU A 96 -3.49 -14.50 2.06
CA GLU A 96 -4.20 -14.35 3.34
C GLU A 96 -4.38 -15.73 4.00
N ILE A 97 -4.95 -16.69 3.27
CA ILE A 97 -5.16 -18.07 3.75
C ILE A 97 -3.85 -18.73 4.16
N ILE A 98 -2.80 -18.60 3.33
CA ILE A 98 -1.48 -19.17 3.63
C ILE A 98 -0.87 -18.51 4.89
N THR A 99 -1.00 -17.19 5.02
CA THR A 99 -0.44 -16.43 6.14
C THR A 99 -1.12 -16.80 7.46
N ASP A 100 -2.44 -16.94 7.46
CA ASP A 100 -3.19 -17.41 8.63
C ASP A 100 -2.75 -18.81 9.07
N GLU A 101 -2.45 -19.68 8.11
CA GLU A 101 -1.95 -21.03 8.42
C GLU A 101 -0.51 -21.01 8.96
N VAL A 102 0.36 -20.12 8.45
CA VAL A 102 1.69 -19.89 9.03
C VAL A 102 1.57 -19.48 10.50
N VAL A 103 0.65 -18.57 10.83
CA VAL A 103 0.43 -18.12 12.22
C VAL A 103 0.01 -19.29 13.10
N LYS A 104 -1.02 -20.05 12.70
CA LYS A 104 -1.51 -21.22 13.46
C LYS A 104 -0.43 -22.27 13.68
N LEU A 105 0.31 -22.65 12.63
CA LEU A 105 1.37 -23.66 12.74
C LEU A 105 2.55 -23.16 13.58
N SER A 106 2.87 -21.87 13.50
CA SER A 106 3.91 -21.24 14.34
C SER A 106 3.56 -21.32 15.83
N GLU A 107 2.31 -21.01 16.17
CA GLU A 107 1.81 -21.10 17.56
C GLU A 107 1.79 -22.55 18.07
N LYS A 108 1.33 -23.49 17.23
CA LYS A 108 1.35 -24.92 17.54
C LYS A 108 2.78 -25.41 17.79
N HIS A 109 3.71 -25.06 16.89
CA HIS A 109 5.12 -25.43 17.00
C HIS A 109 5.75 -24.84 18.28
N LYS A 110 5.50 -23.57 18.59
CA LYS A 110 5.96 -22.91 19.82
C LYS A 110 5.43 -23.60 21.08
N THR A 111 4.16 -24.00 21.07
CA THR A 111 3.52 -24.71 22.19
C THR A 111 4.13 -26.09 22.39
N LEU A 112 4.28 -26.88 21.32
CA LEU A 112 4.93 -28.20 21.34
C LEU A 112 6.37 -28.11 21.83
N ASN A 113 7.15 -27.14 21.34
CA ASN A 113 8.52 -26.93 21.77
C ASN A 113 8.59 -26.60 23.27
N GLY A 114 7.68 -25.76 23.77
CA GLY A 114 7.56 -25.48 25.19
C GLY A 114 7.27 -26.73 26.03
N GLN A 115 6.37 -27.61 25.57
CA GLN A 115 6.08 -28.88 26.24
C GLN A 115 7.26 -29.86 26.20
N TYR A 116 7.95 -29.94 25.05
CA TYR A 116 9.16 -30.73 24.87
C TYR A 116 10.26 -30.29 25.83
N LEU A 117 10.60 -29.00 25.86
CA LEU A 117 11.62 -28.44 26.75
C LEU A 117 11.29 -28.66 28.24
N LYS A 118 10.04 -28.43 28.64
CA LYS A 118 9.57 -28.70 30.02
C LYS A 118 9.73 -30.19 30.39
N THR A 119 9.35 -31.09 29.48
CA THR A 119 9.43 -32.54 29.73
C THR A 119 10.89 -33.03 29.71
N LYS A 120 11.72 -32.48 28.82
CA LYS A 120 13.15 -32.82 28.67
C LYS A 120 13.97 -32.37 29.86
N ASN A 121 13.68 -31.19 30.39
CA ASN A 121 14.41 -30.60 31.52
C ASN A 121 13.83 -31.01 32.89
N SER A 122 12.81 -31.87 32.92
CA SER A 122 12.26 -32.39 34.17
C SER A 122 13.24 -33.35 34.85
N ILE A 123 13.37 -33.23 36.17
CA ILE A 123 14.14 -34.17 37.01
C ILE A 123 13.60 -35.62 36.93
N PHE A 124 12.33 -35.79 36.53
CA PHE A 124 11.69 -37.10 36.32
C PHE A 124 11.69 -37.55 34.85
N ARG A 125 12.51 -36.94 33.99
CA ARG A 125 12.58 -37.26 32.55
C ARG A 125 12.67 -38.76 32.25
N PHE A 126 13.34 -39.55 33.09
CA PHE A 126 13.46 -40.99 32.91
C PHE A 126 12.11 -41.74 32.94
N LEU A 127 11.10 -41.20 33.63
CA LEU A 127 9.72 -41.72 33.65
C LEU A 127 8.94 -41.35 32.39
N TYR A 128 9.40 -40.35 31.62
CA TYR A 128 8.68 -39.79 30.49
C TYR A 128 9.29 -40.15 29.13
N LYS A 129 10.09 -41.22 29.03
CA LYS A 129 10.76 -41.62 27.77
C LYS A 129 9.81 -41.75 26.57
N LYS A 130 8.65 -42.42 26.74
CA LYS A 130 7.64 -42.57 25.68
C LYS A 130 7.02 -41.22 25.29
N LYS A 131 6.73 -40.36 26.27
CA LYS A 131 6.20 -39.01 26.04
C LYS A 131 7.22 -38.13 25.31
N LEU A 132 8.49 -38.24 25.66
CA LEU A 132 9.56 -37.51 24.98
C LEU A 132 9.71 -37.94 23.52
N LEU A 133 9.66 -39.25 23.24
CA LEU A 133 9.71 -39.76 21.86
C LEU A 133 8.55 -39.21 21.02
N ARG A 134 7.33 -39.28 21.58
CA ARG A 134 6.14 -38.72 20.94
C ARG A 134 6.26 -37.21 20.70
N LEU A 135 6.72 -36.45 21.70
CA LEU A 135 6.90 -35.00 21.56
C LEU A 135 8.01 -34.65 20.54
N THR A 136 9.05 -35.47 20.41
CA THR A 136 10.07 -35.27 19.37
C THR A 136 9.50 -35.51 17.97
N GLU A 137 8.69 -36.55 17.79
CA GLU A 137 8.01 -36.84 16.52
C GLU A 137 7.02 -35.71 16.16
N GLU A 138 6.14 -35.33 17.09
CA GLU A 138 5.17 -34.24 16.89
C GLU A 138 5.85 -32.88 16.61
N LEU A 139 6.99 -32.60 17.26
CA LEU A 139 7.75 -31.36 17.04
C LEU A 139 8.37 -31.33 15.64
N GLU A 140 8.90 -32.46 15.19
CA GLU A 140 9.52 -32.59 13.87
C GLU A 140 8.47 -32.51 12.75
N GLU A 141 7.34 -33.20 12.90
CA GLU A 141 6.19 -33.07 11.98
C GLU A 141 5.69 -31.63 11.91
N SER A 142 5.54 -30.96 13.07
CA SER A 142 5.12 -29.56 13.12
C SER A 142 6.15 -28.62 12.50
N ARG A 143 7.44 -28.93 12.59
CA ARG A 143 8.52 -28.15 11.96
C ARG A 143 8.44 -28.25 10.43
N ILE A 144 8.34 -29.48 9.92
CA ILE A 144 8.24 -29.75 8.47
C ILE A 144 7.00 -29.06 7.90
N ALA A 145 5.85 -29.18 8.56
CA ALA A 145 4.62 -28.51 8.15
C ALA A 145 4.78 -26.98 8.11
N LEU A 146 5.36 -26.38 9.15
CA LEU A 146 5.59 -24.94 9.22
C LEU A 146 6.54 -24.46 8.11
N GLU A 147 7.61 -25.20 7.84
CA GLU A 147 8.56 -24.89 6.77
C GLU A 147 7.91 -24.98 5.38
N ALA A 148 7.06 -25.97 5.15
CA ALA A 148 6.33 -26.13 3.90
C ALA A 148 5.37 -24.96 3.64
N VAL A 149 4.57 -24.55 4.63
CA VAL A 149 3.64 -23.42 4.47
C VAL A 149 4.40 -22.09 4.34
N LYS A 150 5.48 -21.89 5.09
CA LYS A 150 6.35 -20.71 4.92
C LYS A 150 6.94 -20.64 3.51
N ARG A 151 7.37 -21.77 2.95
CA ARG A 151 7.85 -21.82 1.56
C ARG A 151 6.75 -21.42 0.58
N ALA A 152 5.55 -22.00 0.71
CA ALA A 152 4.40 -21.61 -0.10
C ALA A 152 4.07 -20.11 0.02
N GLN A 153 4.19 -19.54 1.23
CA GLN A 153 4.04 -18.10 1.46
C GLN A 153 5.11 -17.30 0.71
N THR A 154 6.37 -17.72 0.71
CA THR A 154 7.44 -16.99 0.01
C THR A 154 7.37 -17.09 -1.51
N GLU A 155 6.78 -18.16 -2.02
CA GLU A 155 6.69 -18.48 -3.45
C GLU A 155 5.37 -17.99 -4.08
N SER A 156 4.35 -17.70 -3.28
CA SER A 156 3.09 -17.10 -3.71
C SER A 156 3.27 -15.61 -3.99
N TYR A 157 3.78 -15.23 -5.15
CA TYR A 157 3.91 -13.82 -5.56
C TYR A 157 3.55 -13.62 -7.03
N LEU A 158 3.19 -12.39 -7.39
CA LEU A 158 2.99 -11.95 -8.76
C LEU A 158 4.31 -11.36 -9.24
N ASN A 159 4.88 -11.95 -10.30
CA ASN A 159 6.07 -11.40 -10.92
C ASN A 159 5.65 -10.47 -12.07
N ILE A 160 5.99 -9.19 -11.97
CA ILE A 160 5.74 -8.20 -13.00
C ILE A 160 7.08 -7.77 -13.57
N ARG A 161 7.23 -7.86 -14.89
CA ARG A 161 8.41 -7.36 -15.59
C ARG A 161 8.04 -6.25 -16.55
N TYR A 162 8.94 -5.29 -16.69
CA TYR A 162 8.76 -4.14 -17.56
C TYR A 162 9.73 -4.16 -18.73
N GLU A 163 9.19 -4.04 -19.93
CA GLU A 163 9.95 -3.82 -21.16
C GLU A 163 9.63 -2.41 -21.66
N PHE A 164 10.65 -1.55 -21.70
CA PHE A 164 10.50 -0.19 -22.21
C PHE A 164 10.74 -0.19 -23.72
N GLU A 165 9.82 0.41 -24.48
CA GLU A 165 9.94 0.49 -25.94
C GLU A 165 11.17 1.31 -26.37
N THR A 166 11.48 2.37 -25.62
CA THR A 166 12.63 3.24 -25.87
C THR A 166 13.43 3.46 -24.59
N VAL A 167 14.71 3.80 -24.76
CA VAL A 167 15.58 4.23 -23.65
C VAL A 167 15.02 5.49 -22.98
N GLU A 168 14.42 6.39 -23.77
CA GLU A 168 13.80 7.63 -23.27
C GLU A 168 12.68 7.36 -22.27
N PHE A 169 11.81 6.37 -22.50
CA PHE A 169 10.78 5.98 -21.52
C PHE A 169 11.40 5.56 -20.19
N LYS A 170 12.47 4.77 -20.24
CA LYS A 170 13.16 4.31 -19.02
C LYS A 170 13.83 5.47 -18.29
N GLU A 171 14.46 6.38 -19.01
CA GLU A 171 15.07 7.59 -18.44
C GLU A 171 14.00 8.47 -17.77
N LYS A 172 12.84 8.65 -18.40
CA LYS A 172 11.74 9.47 -17.86
C LYS A 172 11.09 8.84 -16.64
N TYR A 173 10.98 7.52 -16.60
CA TYR A 173 10.57 6.83 -15.39
C TYR A 173 11.62 6.98 -14.26
N SER A 174 12.91 6.92 -14.60
CA SER A 174 14.00 7.16 -13.65
C SER A 174 13.99 8.60 -13.10
N ASP A 175 13.70 9.59 -13.95
CA ASP A 175 13.52 11.00 -13.54
C ASP A 175 12.35 11.13 -12.54
N LEU A 176 11.23 10.46 -12.82
CA LEU A 176 10.08 10.40 -11.92
C LEU A 176 10.47 9.79 -10.56
N ILE A 177 11.13 8.64 -10.54
CA ILE A 177 11.60 7.99 -9.31
C ILE A 177 12.58 8.89 -8.53
N SER A 178 13.48 9.58 -9.23
CA SER A 178 14.43 10.52 -8.61
C SER A 178 13.71 11.70 -7.96
N SER A 179 12.75 12.31 -8.66
CA SER A 179 11.94 13.42 -8.14
C SER A 179 11.10 13.01 -6.93
N PHE A 180 10.51 11.80 -6.94
CA PHE A 180 9.81 11.25 -5.79
C PHE A 180 10.77 10.96 -4.62
N THR A 181 11.97 10.47 -4.91
CA THR A 181 13.00 10.23 -3.87
C THR A 181 13.35 11.52 -3.14
N SER A 182 13.42 12.65 -3.86
CA SER A 182 13.53 13.97 -3.24
C SER A 182 12.29 14.31 -2.43
N LEU A 183 11.09 14.18 -3.02
CA LEU A 183 9.81 14.49 -2.37
C LEU A 183 9.61 13.80 -1.02
N LYS A 184 9.85 12.49 -0.95
CA LYS A 184 9.68 11.70 0.28
C LYS A 184 10.65 12.10 1.41
N ASN A 185 11.72 12.82 1.09
CA ASN A 185 12.70 13.34 2.05
C ASN A 185 12.39 14.79 2.43
N SER A 186 11.13 15.22 2.30
CA SER A 186 10.66 16.46 2.93
C SER A 186 10.42 16.18 4.43
N ASP A 187 10.67 17.17 5.29
CA ASP A 187 10.62 16.98 6.75
C ASP A 187 9.22 16.56 7.22
N LYS A 188 8.19 17.07 6.56
CA LYS A 188 6.78 16.73 6.80
C LYS A 188 5.96 16.63 5.53
N VAL A 189 5.10 15.62 5.52
CA VAL A 189 4.01 15.44 4.56
C VAL A 189 2.73 15.28 5.37
N TRP A 190 1.69 16.01 4.98
CA TRP A 190 0.39 15.97 5.62
C TRP A 190 -0.67 15.53 4.63
N ASP A 191 -1.53 14.62 5.05
CA ASP A 191 -2.78 14.28 4.40
C ASP A 191 -3.95 15.07 5.01
N MET A 192 -4.85 15.54 4.15
CA MET A 192 -5.95 16.39 4.52
C MET A 192 -7.28 15.65 4.53
N THR A 193 -7.80 15.44 5.74
CA THR A 193 -8.97 14.57 5.91
C THR A 193 -10.31 15.31 5.90
N TYR A 194 -10.33 16.63 6.14
CA TYR A 194 -11.53 17.50 6.01
C TYR A 194 -11.20 19.00 6.17
N SER A 195 -12.02 19.88 5.58
CA SER A 195 -12.06 21.31 5.89
C SER A 195 -13.45 21.70 6.41
N GLU A 196 -13.59 22.07 7.68
CA GLU A 196 -14.79 22.76 8.15
C GLU A 196 -14.60 24.27 7.98
N ALA A 197 -15.58 24.94 7.36
CA ALA A 197 -15.62 26.39 7.35
C ALA A 197 -16.04 26.85 8.76
N ASN A 198 -15.10 27.42 9.53
CA ASN A 198 -15.41 28.04 10.82
C ASN A 198 -16.34 29.24 10.60
N THR A 199 -17.62 29.10 10.95
CA THR A 199 -18.59 30.21 10.93
C THR A 199 -18.54 31.09 12.17
N ASP A 200 -17.84 30.65 13.22
CA ASP A 200 -18.08 31.16 14.58
C ASP A 200 -17.07 32.21 15.07
N THR A 201 -16.02 32.51 14.30
CA THR A 201 -15.04 33.54 14.72
C THR A 201 -14.78 34.57 13.61
N LYS A 202 -15.20 35.81 13.85
CA LYS A 202 -14.91 37.00 13.00
C LYS A 202 -13.42 37.42 13.01
N ALA A 203 -12.53 36.58 13.49
CA ALA A 203 -11.10 36.81 13.53
C ALA A 203 -10.44 35.86 12.54
N ALA A 204 -10.08 36.38 11.35
CA ALA A 204 -9.31 35.74 10.27
C ALA A 204 -9.66 34.26 10.00
N ALA A 205 -10.29 33.98 8.85
CA ALA A 205 -10.66 32.65 8.36
C ALA A 205 -9.59 31.55 8.57
N GLN A 206 -9.50 31.02 9.79
CA GLN A 206 -8.76 29.83 10.12
C GLN A 206 -9.72 28.69 9.88
N THR A 207 -9.70 28.16 8.66
CA THR A 207 -10.18 26.79 8.43
C THR A 207 -9.42 25.93 9.42
N SER A 208 -10.09 25.39 10.45
CA SER A 208 -9.49 24.37 11.31
C SER A 208 -9.37 23.12 10.46
N MET A 209 -8.29 23.06 9.70
CA MET A 209 -7.98 21.97 8.80
C MET A 209 -7.29 20.89 9.63
N HIS A 210 -7.94 19.73 9.74
CA HIS A 210 -7.33 18.56 10.35
C HIS A 210 -6.34 17.97 9.35
N ARG A 211 -5.06 18.07 9.69
CA ARG A 211 -3.94 17.50 8.95
C ARG A 211 -3.37 16.33 9.73
N ASN A 212 -3.18 15.21 9.05
CA ASN A 212 -2.54 14.04 9.65
C ASN A 212 -1.20 13.84 8.96
N GLU A 213 -0.16 13.61 9.75
CA GLU A 213 1.15 13.31 9.20
C GLU A 213 1.14 11.91 8.57
N VAL A 214 1.67 11.80 7.36
CA VAL A 214 1.76 10.57 6.59
C VAL A 214 3.16 10.43 6.01
N ALA A 215 3.55 9.22 5.61
CA ALA A 215 4.85 8.94 5.04
C ALA A 215 4.78 8.47 3.58
N PHE A 216 5.76 8.90 2.80
CA PHE A 216 5.97 8.42 1.44
C PHE A 216 7.19 7.49 1.42
N SER A 217 7.11 6.39 0.66
CA SER A 217 8.18 5.38 0.62
C SER A 217 8.44 4.86 -0.79
N ILE A 218 9.65 4.34 -1.03
CA ILE A 218 9.96 3.51 -2.21
C ILE A 218 9.64 2.08 -1.80
N GLU A 219 8.45 1.62 -2.15
CA GLU A 219 7.92 0.34 -1.70
C GLU A 219 6.99 -0.24 -2.76
N SER A 220 6.93 -1.57 -2.82
CA SER A 220 5.96 -2.32 -3.61
C SER A 220 5.04 -3.09 -2.68
N ILE A 221 3.87 -3.49 -3.17
CA ILE A 221 3.01 -4.40 -2.42
C ILE A 221 3.79 -5.71 -2.20
N PRO A 222 3.90 -6.25 -0.98
CA PRO A 222 4.73 -7.43 -0.70
C PRO A 222 4.42 -8.67 -1.56
N ALA A 223 3.19 -8.77 -2.06
CA ALA A 223 2.74 -9.83 -2.96
C ALA A 223 3.22 -9.65 -4.42
N ILE A 224 3.77 -8.48 -4.78
CA ILE A 224 4.21 -8.14 -6.13
C ILE A 224 5.73 -8.01 -6.14
N LYS A 225 6.39 -8.83 -6.96
CA LYS A 225 7.82 -8.71 -7.27
C LYS A 225 7.97 -8.05 -8.63
N THR A 226 8.80 -7.03 -8.70
CA THR A 226 9.05 -6.22 -9.89
C THR A 226 10.54 -5.98 -10.07
N ASP A 227 10.99 -5.86 -11.31
CA ASP A 227 12.36 -5.48 -11.68
C ASP A 227 12.58 -3.95 -11.66
N GLU A 228 11.51 -3.17 -11.72
CA GLU A 228 11.55 -1.71 -11.60
C GLU A 228 11.05 -1.24 -10.23
N LYS A 229 11.61 -0.12 -9.75
CA LYS A 229 11.23 0.51 -8.48
C LYS A 229 9.80 1.01 -8.55
N SER A 230 9.02 0.85 -7.48
CA SER A 230 7.71 1.49 -7.30
C SER A 230 7.77 2.49 -6.15
N PHE A 231 6.81 3.42 -6.12
CA PHE A 231 6.68 4.37 -5.03
C PHE A 231 5.29 4.43 -4.45
N TYR A 232 5.20 4.88 -3.20
CA TYR A 232 4.04 4.73 -2.35
C TYR A 232 3.65 6.04 -1.68
N PHE A 233 2.36 6.36 -1.72
CA PHE A 233 1.74 7.45 -0.98
C PHE A 233 0.82 6.85 0.08
N GLU A 234 1.18 7.01 1.35
CA GLU A 234 0.28 6.72 2.47
C GLU A 234 -0.90 7.68 2.49
N ASN A 235 -2.07 7.16 2.84
CA ASN A 235 -3.29 7.92 2.99
C ASN A 235 -3.88 7.65 4.37
N TYR A 236 -4.29 8.69 5.09
CA TYR A 236 -4.73 8.55 6.47
C TYR A 236 -6.16 7.99 6.57
N ASN A 237 -7.07 8.42 5.68
CA ASN A 237 -8.49 8.03 5.73
C ASN A 237 -8.98 7.27 4.47
N GLY A 238 -8.18 7.26 3.41
CA GLY A 238 -8.45 6.56 2.15
C GLY A 238 -7.60 5.31 1.97
N GLY A 239 -7.47 4.90 0.72
CA GLY A 239 -6.53 3.87 0.32
C GLY A 239 -5.19 4.46 -0.10
N ASP A 240 -4.16 3.67 0.09
CA ASP A 240 -2.81 4.04 -0.30
C ASP A 240 -2.61 3.89 -1.81
N PHE A 241 -1.73 4.71 -2.37
CA PHE A 241 -1.36 4.61 -3.78
C PHE A 241 0.00 3.96 -3.93
N TYR A 242 0.07 2.93 -4.76
CA TYR A 242 1.32 2.30 -5.20
C TYR A 242 1.50 2.54 -6.69
N PHE A 243 2.45 3.38 -7.06
CA PHE A 243 2.74 3.75 -8.43
C PHE A 243 3.80 2.81 -9.00
N TYR A 244 3.41 2.06 -10.02
CA TYR A 244 4.28 1.20 -10.83
C TYR A 244 4.47 1.85 -12.21
N PRO A 245 5.46 1.42 -13.01
CA PRO A 245 5.72 2.05 -14.31
C PRO A 245 4.50 2.20 -15.23
N SER A 246 3.59 1.22 -15.28
CA SER A 246 2.47 1.25 -16.25
C SER A 246 1.08 1.37 -15.63
N PHE A 247 0.96 1.33 -14.30
CA PHE A 247 -0.32 1.43 -13.60
C PHE A 247 -0.11 1.87 -12.15
N ILE A 248 -1.20 2.27 -11.50
CA ILE A 248 -1.24 2.70 -10.11
C ILE A 248 -2.20 1.80 -9.36
N ILE A 249 -1.81 1.20 -8.25
CA ILE A 249 -2.73 0.44 -7.40
C ILE A 249 -3.21 1.38 -6.30
N TYR A 250 -4.53 1.58 -6.21
CA TYR A 250 -5.17 2.15 -5.05
C TYR A 250 -5.62 1.02 -4.13
N PHE A 251 -5.01 0.92 -2.95
CA PHE A 251 -5.20 -0.17 -2.00
C PHE A 251 -5.77 0.38 -0.70
N LYS A 252 -7.07 0.20 -0.47
CA LYS A 252 -7.73 0.65 0.77
C LYS A 252 -7.86 -0.48 1.79
N THR A 253 -8.36 -1.62 1.35
CA THR A 253 -8.43 -2.83 2.17
C THR A 253 -8.25 -4.06 1.28
N LYS A 254 -8.17 -5.23 1.91
CA LYS A 254 -8.15 -6.52 1.19
C LYS A 254 -9.33 -6.71 0.22
N ASP A 255 -10.48 -6.13 0.54
CA ASP A 255 -11.69 -6.21 -0.25
C ASP A 255 -11.81 -5.05 -1.26
N ASP A 256 -10.91 -4.06 -1.16
CA ASP A 256 -11.05 -2.76 -1.79
C ASP A 256 -9.73 -2.32 -2.45
N ILE A 257 -9.46 -2.93 -3.61
CA ILE A 257 -8.28 -2.69 -4.45
C ILE A 257 -8.77 -2.23 -5.83
N ALA A 258 -8.22 -1.14 -6.35
CA ALA A 258 -8.38 -0.69 -7.73
C ALA A 258 -7.02 -0.59 -8.43
N VAL A 259 -7.01 -0.84 -9.73
CA VAL A 259 -5.83 -0.63 -10.59
C VAL A 259 -6.18 0.47 -11.59
N LEU A 260 -5.48 1.58 -11.49
CA LEU A 260 -5.68 2.78 -12.28
C LEU A 260 -4.64 2.85 -13.39
N ASP A 261 -5.07 3.25 -14.57
CA ASP A 261 -4.21 3.79 -15.60
C ASP A 261 -3.73 5.18 -15.16
N TYR A 262 -2.54 5.58 -15.62
CA TYR A 262 -2.06 6.94 -15.40
C TYR A 262 -3.01 7.96 -16.04
N SER A 263 -3.69 7.64 -17.14
CA SER A 263 -4.66 8.56 -17.78
C SER A 263 -5.83 8.93 -16.87
N ASP A 264 -6.19 8.06 -15.94
CA ASP A 264 -7.40 8.20 -15.13
C ASP A 264 -7.13 8.96 -13.81
N LEU A 265 -5.86 9.24 -13.49
CA LEU A 265 -5.42 9.96 -12.30
C LEU A 265 -4.83 11.33 -12.64
N GLN A 266 -5.49 12.38 -12.18
CA GLN A 266 -5.05 13.75 -12.32
C GLN A 266 -4.26 14.17 -11.07
N LEU A 267 -3.05 14.68 -11.30
CA LEU A 267 -2.19 15.20 -10.24
C LEU A 267 -1.96 16.70 -10.45
N HIS A 268 -2.52 17.51 -9.56
CA HIS A 268 -2.42 18.97 -9.61
C HIS A 268 -1.51 19.51 -8.50
N TYR A 269 -0.63 20.43 -8.90
CA TYR A 269 0.24 21.14 -7.97
C TYR A 269 -0.27 22.55 -7.75
N SER A 270 -0.25 23.00 -6.50
CA SER A 270 -0.42 24.42 -6.14
C SER A 270 0.42 24.77 -4.93
N GLU A 271 0.54 26.05 -4.61
CA GLU A 271 1.21 26.52 -3.41
C GLU A 271 0.16 26.99 -2.40
N ALA A 272 0.36 26.67 -1.12
CA ALA A 272 -0.55 27.07 -0.06
C ALA A 272 0.20 27.74 1.09
N ARG A 273 -0.39 28.81 1.62
CA ARG A 273 0.17 29.59 2.72
C ARG A 273 -0.50 29.21 4.03
N PHE A 274 0.31 28.95 5.05
CA PHE A 274 -0.16 28.60 6.39
C PHE A 274 0.42 29.52 7.45
N LEU A 275 -0.34 29.74 8.51
CA LEU A 275 0.15 30.37 9.73
C LEU A 275 0.68 29.27 10.65
N GLU A 276 1.98 29.29 10.91
CA GLU A 276 2.63 28.31 11.78
C GLU A 276 3.34 28.99 12.93
N GLU A 277 3.14 28.47 14.13
CA GLU A 277 3.94 28.85 15.28
C GLU A 277 5.40 28.48 15.03
N SER A 278 6.35 29.38 15.34
CA SER A 278 7.77 29.20 14.99
C SER A 278 8.39 27.87 15.45
N LYS A 279 7.90 27.32 16.56
CA LYS A 279 8.34 26.01 17.10
C LYS A 279 7.93 24.80 16.25
N ASN A 280 6.93 24.96 15.38
CA ASN A 280 6.36 23.89 14.55
C ASN A 280 6.87 23.95 13.10
N ILE A 281 7.69 24.95 12.76
CA ILE A 281 8.20 25.15 11.40
C ILE A 281 9.41 24.22 11.18
N GLN A 282 9.36 23.51 10.06
CA GLN A 282 10.33 22.54 9.59
C GLN A 282 11.51 23.27 8.97
N THR A 283 12.66 22.60 8.88
CA THR A 283 13.89 23.24 8.41
C THR A 283 13.90 23.50 6.91
N ASP A 284 13.12 22.72 6.15
CA ASP A 284 12.96 22.82 4.71
C ASP A 284 11.74 23.65 4.27
N THR A 285 10.99 24.20 5.21
CA THR A 285 9.81 25.06 4.95
C THR A 285 10.22 26.50 4.69
N GLU A 286 9.77 27.09 3.58
CA GLU A 286 10.02 28.51 3.28
C GLU A 286 9.07 29.44 4.06
N ILE A 287 9.63 30.43 4.75
CA ILE A 287 8.87 31.52 5.38
C ILE A 287 8.76 32.68 4.38
N VAL A 288 7.55 32.95 3.92
CA VAL A 288 7.26 33.97 2.89
C VAL A 288 6.75 35.29 3.46
N GLY A 289 6.54 35.36 4.77
CA GLY A 289 6.12 36.57 5.45
C GLY A 289 5.80 36.35 6.91
N GLU A 290 5.23 37.37 7.54
CA GLU A 290 4.78 37.33 8.93
C GLU A 290 3.48 38.12 9.05
N THR A 291 2.60 37.70 9.95
CA THR A 291 1.41 38.46 10.37
C THR A 291 1.35 38.57 11.88
N TRP A 292 0.45 39.37 12.43
CA TRP A 292 0.24 39.45 13.89
C TRP A 292 -0.83 38.45 14.34
N TYR A 293 -0.67 37.88 15.53
CA TYR A 293 -1.67 36.99 16.15
C TYR A 293 -3.04 37.66 16.29
N ARG A 294 -3.05 38.98 16.55
CA ARG A 294 -4.24 39.84 16.46
C ARG A 294 -3.99 41.02 15.53
N VAL A 295 -4.73 41.09 14.43
CA VAL A 295 -4.64 42.17 13.43
C VAL A 295 -5.86 43.10 13.49
N ASN A 296 -5.62 44.38 13.22
CA ASN A 296 -6.66 45.33 12.84
C ASN A 296 -7.17 45.02 11.41
N ARG A 297 -8.24 45.71 10.98
CA ARG A 297 -8.81 45.53 9.64
C ARG A 297 -7.82 45.85 8.50
N ASP A 298 -6.80 46.65 8.77
CA ASP A 298 -5.72 47.01 7.84
C ASP A 298 -4.50 46.07 7.91
N GLY A 299 -4.52 45.03 8.74
CA GLY A 299 -3.42 44.08 8.93
C GLY A 299 -2.35 44.53 9.95
N SER A 300 -2.45 45.76 10.49
CA SER A 300 -1.54 46.26 11.53
C SER A 300 -1.79 45.56 12.88
N PRO A 301 -0.81 45.53 13.81
CA PRO A 301 -1.01 44.90 15.11
C PRO A 301 -2.10 45.60 15.92
N ASP A 302 -3.06 44.83 16.45
CA ASP A 302 -3.99 45.35 17.44
C ASP A 302 -3.25 45.51 18.79
N LYS A 303 -2.88 46.76 19.09
CA LYS A 303 -2.11 47.13 20.29
C LYS A 303 -2.89 47.01 21.60
N ARG A 304 -4.20 46.71 21.55
CA ARG A 304 -5.02 46.47 22.76
C ARG A 304 -4.75 45.09 23.36
N PHE A 305 -4.25 44.15 22.57
CA PHE A 305 -3.92 42.81 23.05
C PHE A 305 -2.50 42.76 23.62
N VAL A 306 -2.41 42.51 24.93
CA VAL A 306 -1.13 42.24 25.61
C VAL A 306 -0.56 40.93 25.07
N ASN A 307 0.76 40.89 24.82
CA ASN A 307 1.48 39.76 24.20
C ASN A 307 1.01 39.40 22.79
N ASN A 308 0.58 40.37 21.98
CA ASN A 308 0.35 40.17 20.55
C ASN A 308 1.70 39.94 19.84
N TYR A 309 1.98 38.69 19.46
CA TYR A 309 3.21 38.28 18.80
C TYR A 309 3.02 38.12 17.29
N LYS A 310 4.13 38.05 16.56
CA LYS A 310 4.11 37.74 15.13
C LYS A 310 4.07 36.24 14.89
N ILE A 311 3.26 35.81 13.94
CA ILE A 311 3.19 34.44 13.44
C ILE A 311 3.78 34.41 12.03
N PRO A 312 4.79 33.57 11.76
CA PRO A 312 5.26 33.32 10.41
C PRO A 312 4.17 32.82 9.47
N ILE A 313 4.23 33.27 8.22
CA ILE A 313 3.48 32.72 7.09
C ILE A 313 4.44 31.81 6.33
N VAL A 314 4.17 30.51 6.35
CA VAL A 314 4.97 29.52 5.63
C VAL A 314 4.33 29.15 4.29
N LEU A 315 5.14 28.64 3.36
CA LEU A 315 4.70 28.13 2.07
C LEU A 315 4.88 26.61 2.01
N TYR A 316 3.77 25.90 1.77
CA TYR A 316 3.78 24.46 1.51
C TYR A 316 3.42 24.17 0.06
N GLY A 317 3.99 23.09 -0.47
CA GLY A 317 3.58 22.52 -1.74
C GLY A 317 2.32 21.70 -1.55
N SER A 318 1.32 21.91 -2.40
CA SER A 318 0.07 21.15 -2.39
C SER A 318 0.05 20.18 -3.57
N ILE A 319 -0.22 18.91 -3.29
CA ILE A 319 -0.45 17.87 -4.30
C ILE A 319 -1.89 17.40 -4.17
N HIS A 320 -2.71 17.69 -5.17
CA HIS A 320 -4.11 17.27 -5.25
C HIS A 320 -4.25 16.14 -6.26
N ILE A 321 -4.59 14.95 -5.77
CA ILE A 321 -4.88 13.77 -6.58
C ILE A 321 -6.39 13.66 -6.79
N LYS A 322 -6.82 13.56 -8.05
CA LYS A 322 -8.23 13.38 -8.41
C LYS A 322 -8.41 12.29 -9.46
N THR A 323 -9.52 11.57 -9.38
CA THR A 323 -10.01 10.73 -10.50
C THR A 323 -11.47 11.08 -10.78
N GLU A 324 -11.93 10.93 -12.02
CA GLU A 324 -13.35 11.12 -12.36
C GLU A 324 -14.26 10.15 -11.57
N SER A 325 -13.72 8.98 -11.25
CA SER A 325 -14.39 7.91 -10.54
C SER A 325 -14.58 8.15 -9.03
N GLY A 326 -13.95 9.19 -8.45
CA GLY A 326 -14.25 9.65 -7.09
C GLY A 326 -13.10 9.74 -6.09
N ILE A 327 -11.84 9.52 -6.51
CA ILE A 327 -10.67 9.83 -5.67
C ILE A 327 -10.51 11.34 -5.61
N ASN A 328 -10.26 11.89 -4.42
CA ASN A 328 -10.05 13.31 -4.19
C ASN A 328 -9.19 13.53 -2.93
N GLU A 329 -7.89 13.34 -3.07
CA GLU A 329 -6.92 13.38 -1.96
C GLU A 329 -6.01 14.59 -2.06
N LEU A 330 -5.71 15.22 -0.92
CA LEU A 330 -4.96 16.46 -0.88
C LEU A 330 -3.82 16.36 0.13
N TYR A 331 -2.60 16.51 -0.36
CA TYR A 331 -1.40 16.50 0.45
C TYR A 331 -0.77 17.88 0.54
N TYR A 332 -0.20 18.21 1.70
CA TYR A 332 0.74 19.33 1.86
C TYR A 332 2.13 18.83 2.20
N ILE A 333 3.12 19.45 1.59
CA ILE A 333 4.53 19.10 1.74
C ILE A 333 5.27 20.36 2.18
N SER A 334 6.03 20.21 3.26
CA SER A 334 6.88 21.25 3.85
C SER A 334 7.77 21.94 2.81
N ASP A 335 8.51 21.16 2.02
CA ASP A 335 9.30 21.67 0.89
C ASP A 335 8.46 21.75 -0.40
N PHE A 336 7.99 22.97 -0.69
CA PHE A 336 7.16 23.23 -1.87
C PHE A 336 7.88 23.01 -3.21
N GLN A 337 9.21 23.14 -3.25
CA GLN A 337 10.00 23.00 -4.48
C GLN A 337 10.12 21.52 -4.87
N LYS A 338 10.37 20.65 -3.89
CA LYS A 338 10.37 19.19 -4.10
C LYS A 338 8.99 18.71 -4.60
N ALA A 339 7.92 19.21 -4.00
CA ALA A 339 6.55 18.92 -4.45
C ALA A 339 6.29 19.36 -5.89
N LYS A 340 6.67 20.59 -6.24
CA LYS A 340 6.55 21.11 -7.61
C LYS A 340 7.30 20.24 -8.61
N HIS A 341 8.56 19.95 -8.32
CA HIS A 341 9.43 19.19 -9.20
C HIS A 341 8.90 17.78 -9.45
N PHE A 342 8.40 17.10 -8.42
CA PHE A 342 7.75 15.79 -8.58
C PHE A 342 6.52 15.86 -9.49
N CYS A 343 5.63 16.83 -9.27
CA CYS A 343 4.42 16.99 -10.09
C CYS A 343 4.75 17.27 -11.57
N GLU A 344 5.83 18.01 -11.84
CA GLU A 344 6.33 18.24 -13.20
C GLU A 344 6.84 16.95 -13.85
N GLN A 345 7.68 16.17 -13.15
CA GLN A 345 8.16 14.88 -13.67
C GLN A 345 7.03 13.86 -13.85
N TYR A 346 6.06 13.83 -12.94
CA TYR A 346 4.87 12.98 -13.06
C TYR A 346 4.09 13.30 -14.33
N LYS A 347 3.83 14.58 -14.61
CA LYS A 347 3.11 15.01 -15.82
C LYS A 347 3.88 14.71 -17.09
N LEU A 348 5.20 14.89 -17.09
CA LEU A 348 6.04 14.53 -18.23
C LEU A 348 5.94 13.04 -18.53
N TYR A 349 6.10 12.19 -17.52
CA TYR A 349 5.98 10.75 -17.67
C TYR A 349 4.57 10.32 -18.13
N GLN A 350 3.54 10.85 -17.47
CA GLN A 350 2.14 10.61 -17.83
C GLN A 350 1.82 10.99 -19.29
N SER A 351 2.40 12.07 -19.81
CA SER A 351 2.17 12.50 -21.20
C SER A 351 2.80 11.60 -22.26
N MET A 352 3.73 10.73 -21.86
CA MET A 352 4.39 9.78 -22.75
C MET A 352 3.68 8.43 -22.83
N LEU A 353 2.93 8.06 -21.79
CA LEU A 353 2.09 6.85 -21.75
C LEU A 353 0.88 7.02 -22.69
#